data_AF-A0A956TIZ9-F1
#
_entry.id   AF-A0A956TIZ9-F1
#
_cell.length_a   1.000
_cell.length_b   1.000
_cell.length_c   1.000
_cell.angle_alpha   90.00
_cell.angle_beta   90.00
_cell.angle_gamma   90.00
#
_symmetry.space_group_name_H-M   'P 1'
#
loop_
_entity.id
_entity.type
_entity.pdbx_description
1 polymer ?
#
loop_
_entity_poly.entity_id
_entity_poly.type
_entity_poly.pdbx_seq_one_letter_code
_entity_poly.pdbx_strand_id
1 'polypeptide(L)'
;QKQEKPSLKTLENLISRHKVTVIAIGNGTASRETEALAAQLSIPYLIVSEAGASVYSASPQAKKEFPNLDVSLRGAVSIARRVLDPLAELIKIDPKSVGVGMYQHDLDEPKLDRELSDVVESVVHSVGVELNTASAPLLSHVGGIGPKTAERIVEYREKNGAFPDRKTLLEVKGLGPKAFELAAGFIRVR
;
A
#
# COMPACT_ATOMS: atom_id res chain seq x y z
N GLN A 1 -26.20 16.10 12.56
CA GLN A 1 -27.63 16.11 12.18
C GLN A 1 -27.95 16.90 10.90
N LYS A 2 -27.75 18.23 10.77
CA LYS A 2 -28.22 18.98 9.57
C LYS A 2 -27.57 18.58 8.22
N GLN A 3 -26.35 18.04 8.22
CA GLN A 3 -25.65 17.54 7.01
C GLN A 3 -25.69 16.01 6.83
N GLU A 4 -26.29 15.28 7.77
CA GLU A 4 -26.24 13.81 7.80
C GLU A 4 -27.06 13.16 6.68
N LYS A 5 -28.27 13.68 6.43
CA LYS A 5 -29.17 13.22 5.35
C LYS A 5 -28.57 13.45 3.95
N PRO A 6 -28.00 14.62 3.62
CA PRO A 6 -27.27 14.81 2.36
C PRO A 6 -26.11 13.83 2.16
N SER A 7 -25.33 13.55 3.20
CA SER A 7 -24.19 12.63 3.13
C SER A 7 -24.63 11.20 2.86
N LEU A 8 -25.66 10.70 3.57
CA LEU A 8 -26.22 9.36 3.33
C LEU A 8 -26.67 9.19 1.89
N LYS A 9 -27.45 10.14 1.37
CA LYS A 9 -27.93 10.10 -0.02
C LYS A 9 -26.78 10.08 -1.03
N THR A 10 -25.71 10.81 -0.74
CA THR A 10 -24.52 10.83 -1.60
C THR A 10 -23.81 9.47 -1.58
N LEU A 11 -23.65 8.88 -0.39
CA LEU A 11 -23.04 7.55 -0.24
C LEU A 11 -23.88 6.46 -0.91
N GLU A 12 -25.20 6.45 -0.73
CA GLU A 12 -26.13 5.53 -1.41
C GLU A 12 -25.99 5.60 -2.93
N ASN A 13 -25.93 6.81 -3.48
CA ASN A 13 -25.75 7.03 -4.91
C ASN A 13 -24.40 6.47 -5.39
N LEU A 14 -23.32 6.69 -4.64
CA LEU A 14 -22.00 6.15 -4.98
C LEU A 14 -21.97 4.62 -4.91
N ILE A 15 -22.58 4.05 -3.87
CA ILE A 15 -22.68 2.60 -3.68
C ILE A 15 -23.42 1.97 -4.86
N SER A 16 -24.60 2.52 -5.20
CA SER A 16 -25.39 2.01 -6.32
C SER A 16 -24.68 2.18 -7.66
N ARG A 17 -24.05 3.33 -7.90
CA ARG A 17 -23.39 3.65 -9.17
C ARG A 17 -22.17 2.79 -9.42
N HIS A 18 -21.35 2.57 -8.38
CA HIS A 18 -20.07 1.89 -8.49
C HIS A 18 -20.11 0.44 -8.02
N LYS A 19 -21.29 -0.05 -7.59
CA LYS A 19 -21.50 -1.40 -7.04
C LYS A 19 -20.53 -1.69 -5.88
N VAL A 20 -20.40 -0.72 -4.97
CA VAL A 20 -19.50 -0.83 -3.81
C VAL A 20 -19.98 -1.97 -2.90
N THR A 21 -19.07 -2.85 -2.51
CA THR A 21 -19.37 -4.03 -1.67
C THR A 21 -18.98 -3.84 -0.20
N VAL A 22 -18.10 -2.88 0.11
CA VAL A 22 -17.61 -2.62 1.46
C VAL A 22 -17.21 -1.16 1.64
N ILE A 23 -17.42 -0.61 2.84
CA ILE A 23 -16.94 0.72 3.24
C ILE A 23 -15.71 0.56 4.15
N ALA A 24 -14.62 1.24 3.81
CA ALA A 24 -13.44 1.35 4.67
C ALA A 24 -13.49 2.65 5.47
N ILE A 25 -13.39 2.59 6.79
CA ILE A 25 -13.44 3.74 7.69
C ILE A 25 -12.11 3.85 8.45
N GLY A 26 -11.44 4.99 8.34
CA GLY A 26 -10.23 5.27 9.12
C GLY A 26 -10.53 5.34 10.62
N ASN A 27 -9.62 4.83 11.45
CA ASN A 27 -9.79 4.76 12.90
C ASN A 27 -9.33 6.03 13.67
N GLY A 28 -9.21 7.18 12.99
CA GLY A 28 -8.83 8.44 13.61
C GLY A 28 -9.99 9.27 14.13
N THR A 29 -9.82 10.59 14.00
CA THR A 29 -10.77 11.59 14.50
C THR A 29 -12.15 11.42 13.85
N ALA A 30 -13.19 11.45 14.67
CA ALA A 30 -14.60 11.28 14.27
C ALA A 30 -14.92 9.91 13.61
N SER A 31 -14.09 8.89 13.84
CA SER A 31 -14.31 7.53 13.32
C SER A 31 -15.60 6.89 13.83
N ARG A 32 -15.96 7.11 15.11
CA ARG A 32 -17.22 6.59 15.71
C ARG A 32 -18.46 7.23 15.09
N GLU A 33 -18.43 8.53 14.83
CA GLU A 33 -19.51 9.26 14.18
C GLU A 33 -19.64 8.83 12.71
N THR A 34 -18.52 8.58 12.04
CA THR A 34 -18.48 8.06 10.68
C THR A 34 -18.99 6.62 10.60
N GLU A 35 -18.65 5.80 11.60
CA GLU A 35 -19.19 4.45 11.76
C GLU A 35 -20.72 4.48 11.95
N ALA A 36 -21.23 5.33 12.83
CA ALA A 36 -22.68 5.48 13.06
C ALA A 36 -23.42 5.92 11.78
N LEU A 37 -22.78 6.70 10.91
CA LEU A 37 -23.31 7.04 9.58
C LEU A 37 -23.30 5.83 8.64
N ALA A 38 -22.17 5.11 8.57
CA ALA A 38 -22.01 3.96 7.69
C ALA A 38 -22.93 2.79 8.07
N ALA A 39 -23.20 2.60 9.38
CA ALA A 39 -24.10 1.57 9.88
C ALA A 39 -25.57 1.76 9.45
N GLN A 40 -25.95 2.95 8.98
CA GLN A 40 -27.28 3.21 8.41
C GLN A 40 -27.41 2.73 6.96
N LEU A 41 -26.29 2.37 6.30
CA LEU A 41 -26.25 1.90 4.91
C LEU A 41 -26.35 0.36 4.87
N SER A 42 -26.99 -0.17 3.84
CA SER A 42 -27.21 -1.63 3.69
C SER A 42 -26.01 -2.39 3.11
N ILE A 43 -24.78 -2.00 3.44
CA ILE A 43 -23.54 -2.69 3.03
C ILE A 43 -22.57 -2.80 4.22
N PRO A 44 -21.70 -3.82 4.26
CA PRO A 44 -20.75 -3.99 5.34
C PRO A 44 -19.72 -2.85 5.37
N TYR A 45 -19.21 -2.56 6.57
CA TYR A 45 -18.12 -1.62 6.79
C TYR A 45 -17.00 -2.27 7.62
N LEU A 46 -15.79 -1.72 7.52
CA LEU A 46 -14.61 -2.13 8.26
C LEU A 46 -13.91 -0.90 8.85
N ILE A 47 -13.46 -1.02 10.10
CA ILE A 47 -12.55 -0.06 10.70
C ILE A 47 -11.13 -0.43 10.30
N VAL A 48 -10.39 0.53 9.76
CA VAL A 48 -9.05 0.36 9.20
C VAL A 48 -8.10 1.34 9.87
N SER A 49 -6.89 0.87 10.17
CA SER A 49 -5.85 1.76 10.68
C SER A 49 -5.55 2.85 9.66
N GLU A 50 -5.57 4.12 10.07
CA GLU A 50 -5.13 5.26 9.25
C GLU A 50 -3.65 5.62 9.47
N ALA A 51 -2.94 4.83 10.29
CA ALA A 51 -1.51 4.91 10.54
C ALA A 51 -0.71 5.19 9.26
N GLY A 52 0.01 6.30 9.21
CA GLY A 52 0.80 6.72 8.05
C GLY A 52 0.02 7.14 6.79
N ALA A 53 -1.32 7.15 6.78
CA ALA A 53 -2.09 7.54 5.60
C ALA A 53 -1.88 9.01 5.22
N SER A 54 -1.70 9.88 6.22
CA SER A 54 -1.31 11.28 6.01
C SER A 54 0.08 11.40 5.39
N VAL A 55 1.05 10.60 5.85
CA VAL A 55 2.41 10.57 5.30
C VAL A 55 2.41 10.07 3.86
N TYR A 56 1.68 8.99 3.56
CA TYR A 56 1.46 8.54 2.19
C TYR A 56 0.89 9.66 1.32
N SER A 57 -0.18 10.33 1.76
CA SER A 57 -0.90 11.32 0.97
C SER A 57 -0.05 12.52 0.52
N ALA A 58 0.95 12.88 1.32
CA ALA A 58 1.90 13.95 1.05
C ALA A 58 3.14 13.49 0.26
N SER A 59 3.35 12.18 0.15
CA SER A 59 4.54 11.58 -0.45
C SER A 59 4.67 11.86 -1.96
N PRO A 60 5.90 11.86 -2.50
CA PRO A 60 6.12 11.90 -3.96
C PRO A 60 5.43 10.74 -4.69
N GLN A 61 5.38 9.55 -4.07
CA GLN A 61 4.72 8.37 -4.62
C GLN A 61 3.22 8.61 -4.81
N ALA A 62 2.51 9.12 -3.80
CA ALA A 62 1.08 9.43 -3.92
C ALA A 62 0.80 10.57 -4.91
N LYS A 63 1.71 11.56 -5.01
CA LYS A 63 1.64 12.61 -6.04
C LYS A 63 1.80 12.03 -7.45
N LYS A 64 2.67 11.03 -7.64
CA LYS A 64 2.85 10.33 -8.91
C LYS A 64 1.63 9.49 -9.27
N GLU A 65 1.06 8.77 -8.30
CA GLU A 65 -0.15 7.94 -8.51
C GLU A 65 -1.40 8.80 -8.75
N PHE A 66 -1.52 9.94 -8.08
CA PHE A 66 -2.71 10.79 -8.09
C PHE A 66 -2.38 12.29 -8.19
N PRO A 67 -1.84 12.74 -9.34
CA PRO A 67 -1.38 14.12 -9.51
C PRO A 67 -2.50 15.15 -9.35
N ASN A 68 -3.71 14.79 -9.77
CA ASN A 68 -4.87 15.69 -9.81
C ASN A 68 -5.79 15.57 -8.58
N LEU A 69 -5.48 14.72 -7.61
CA LEU A 69 -6.25 14.62 -6.37
C LEU A 69 -5.63 15.49 -5.28
N ASP A 70 -6.49 16.13 -4.49
CA ASP A 70 -6.07 16.81 -3.26
C ASP A 70 -5.44 15.83 -2.27
N VAL A 71 -4.55 16.35 -1.41
CA VAL A 71 -3.84 15.58 -0.38
C VAL A 71 -4.82 14.81 0.51
N SER A 72 -5.92 15.44 0.93
CA SER A 72 -6.92 14.78 1.80
C SER A 72 -7.56 13.55 1.14
N LEU A 73 -7.86 13.63 -0.16
CA LEU A 73 -8.47 12.54 -0.92
C LEU A 73 -7.51 11.38 -1.16
N ARG A 74 -6.21 11.64 -1.29
CA ARG A 74 -5.18 10.58 -1.40
C ARG A 74 -5.13 9.72 -0.14
N GLY A 75 -5.35 10.31 1.04
CA GLY A 75 -5.46 9.58 2.31
C GLY A 75 -6.64 8.60 2.29
N ALA A 76 -7.81 9.04 1.83
CA ALA A 76 -8.99 8.18 1.70
C ALA A 76 -8.77 7.00 0.73
N VAL A 77 -8.05 7.24 -0.38
CA VAL A 77 -7.66 6.16 -1.30
C VAL A 77 -6.77 5.13 -0.62
N SER A 78 -5.82 5.56 0.22
CA SER A 78 -4.96 4.63 0.97
C SER A 78 -5.77 3.77 1.93
N ILE A 79 -6.70 4.37 2.69
CA ILE A 79 -7.58 3.64 3.61
C ILE A 79 -8.39 2.57 2.86
N ALA A 80 -8.96 2.91 1.70
CA ALA A 80 -9.72 1.95 0.90
C ALA A 80 -8.84 0.80 0.37
N ARG A 81 -7.60 1.10 -0.08
CA ARG A 81 -6.68 0.10 -0.62
C ARG A 81 -6.14 -0.87 0.44
N ARG A 82 -6.00 -0.43 1.69
CA ARG A 82 -5.61 -1.30 2.81
C ARG A 82 -6.59 -2.44 3.05
N VAL A 83 -7.87 -2.27 2.72
CA VAL A 83 -8.86 -3.37 2.82
C VAL A 83 -8.62 -4.43 1.74
N LEU A 84 -8.14 -4.01 0.56
CA LEU A 84 -7.92 -4.92 -0.57
C LEU A 84 -6.61 -5.70 -0.40
N ASP A 85 -5.54 -5.00 -0.03
CA ASP A 85 -4.23 -5.58 0.21
C ASP A 85 -3.45 -4.68 1.19
N PRO A 86 -3.48 -5.00 2.50
CA PRO A 86 -2.77 -4.20 3.50
C PRO A 86 -1.28 -4.12 3.24
N LEU A 87 -0.65 -5.23 2.79
CA LEU A 87 0.79 -5.30 2.57
C LEU A 87 1.20 -4.39 1.42
N ALA A 88 0.53 -4.52 0.26
CA ALA A 88 0.86 -3.74 -0.93
C ALA A 88 0.61 -2.23 -0.76
N GLU A 89 -0.24 -1.83 0.18
CA GLU A 89 -0.51 -0.43 0.47
C GLU A 89 0.40 0.14 1.57
N LEU A 90 0.62 -0.59 2.68
CA LEU A 90 1.48 -0.13 3.78
C LEU A 90 2.95 -0.02 3.38
N ILE A 91 3.41 -0.86 2.44
CA ILE A 91 4.79 -0.83 1.93
C ILE A 91 5.16 0.47 1.20
N LYS A 92 4.17 1.28 0.81
CA LYS A 92 4.40 2.59 0.16
C LYS A 92 4.73 3.69 1.16
N ILE A 93 4.69 3.38 2.45
CA ILE A 93 4.92 4.28 3.56
C ILE A 93 6.26 3.90 4.16
N ASP A 94 7.07 4.90 4.49
CA ASP A 94 8.25 4.67 5.30
C ASP A 94 7.83 3.92 6.59
N PRO A 95 8.40 2.75 6.92
CA PRO A 95 7.99 1.95 8.07
C PRO A 95 7.95 2.75 9.37
N LYS A 96 8.89 3.68 9.58
CA LYS A 96 8.89 4.54 10.78
C LYS A 96 7.73 5.55 10.77
N SER A 97 7.19 5.86 9.61
CA SER A 97 6.06 6.78 9.47
C SER A 97 4.69 6.11 9.64
N VAL A 98 4.62 4.78 9.78
CA VAL A 98 3.37 4.10 10.11
C VAL A 98 2.92 4.53 11.52
N GLY A 99 3.84 4.74 12.46
CA GLY A 99 3.51 5.26 13.80
C GLY A 99 2.85 4.19 14.67
N VAL A 100 3.60 3.14 15.00
CA VAL A 100 3.10 1.95 15.72
C VAL A 100 3.21 2.09 17.24
N GLY A 101 3.80 3.17 17.76
CA GLY A 101 3.98 3.40 19.19
C GLY A 101 3.88 4.86 19.60
N MET A 102 3.41 5.09 20.83
CA MET A 102 3.20 6.44 21.38
C MET A 102 4.51 7.25 21.50
N TYR A 103 5.59 6.61 21.94
CA TYR A 103 6.90 7.22 22.18
C TYR A 103 7.92 6.83 21.12
N GLN A 104 7.46 6.56 19.89
CA GLN A 104 8.34 6.07 18.82
C GLN A 104 9.46 7.07 18.47
N HIS A 105 9.20 8.37 18.65
CA HIS A 105 10.16 9.44 18.42
C HIS A 105 11.23 9.56 19.52
N ASP A 106 11.02 8.91 20.68
CA ASP A 106 11.98 8.88 21.78
C ASP A 106 12.98 7.71 21.67
N LEU A 107 12.83 6.86 20.65
CA LEU A 107 13.69 5.71 20.40
C LEU A 107 14.92 6.09 19.57
N ASP A 108 15.94 5.23 19.65
CA ASP A 108 17.10 5.30 18.75
C ASP A 108 16.66 5.06 17.30
N GLU A 109 16.73 6.10 16.46
CA GLU A 109 16.20 6.09 15.10
C GLU A 109 16.89 5.03 14.20
N PRO A 110 18.24 4.89 14.18
CA PRO A 110 18.90 3.86 13.37
C PRO A 110 18.49 2.44 13.77
N LYS A 111 18.36 2.16 15.07
CA LYS A 111 17.90 0.86 15.55
C LYS A 111 16.45 0.62 15.16
N LEU A 112 15.57 1.59 15.34
CA LEU A 112 14.16 1.48 14.96
C LEU A 112 14.01 1.20 13.46
N ASP A 113 14.72 1.95 12.62
CA ASP A 113 14.67 1.82 11.15
C ASP A 113 15.07 0.40 10.71
N ARG A 114 16.13 -0.13 11.32
CA ARG A 114 16.58 -1.51 11.08
C ARG A 114 15.53 -2.54 11.48
N GLU A 115 15.02 -2.48 12.70
CA GLU A 115 14.05 -3.46 13.22
C GLU A 115 12.75 -3.44 12.41
N LEU A 116 12.27 -2.25 12.02
CA LEU A 116 11.08 -2.13 11.17
C LEU A 116 11.33 -2.65 9.76
N SER A 117 12.52 -2.38 9.19
CA SER A 117 12.91 -2.91 7.88
C SER A 117 12.98 -4.44 7.89
N ASP A 118 13.54 -5.03 8.94
CA ASP A 118 13.63 -6.49 9.09
C ASP A 118 12.23 -7.14 9.18
N VAL A 119 11.29 -6.51 9.90
CA VAL A 119 9.89 -6.96 9.95
C VAL A 119 9.23 -6.88 8.57
N VAL A 120 9.42 -5.77 7.86
CA VAL A 120 8.85 -5.58 6.53
C VAL A 120 9.38 -6.62 5.55
N GLU A 121 10.70 -6.83 5.52
CA GLU A 121 11.34 -7.83 4.66
C GLU A 121 10.81 -9.24 4.96
N SER A 122 10.72 -9.62 6.24
CA SER A 122 10.20 -10.91 6.69
C SER A 122 8.76 -11.15 6.22
N VAL A 123 7.88 -10.14 6.37
CA VAL A 123 6.48 -10.24 5.92
C VAL A 123 6.41 -10.37 4.40
N VAL A 124 7.15 -9.55 3.65
CA VAL A 124 7.17 -9.60 2.18
C VAL A 124 7.65 -10.96 1.69
N HIS A 125 8.70 -11.51 2.29
CA HIS A 125 9.23 -12.82 1.96
C HIS A 125 8.25 -13.95 2.28
N SER A 126 7.56 -13.86 3.41
CA SER A 126 6.58 -14.87 3.83
C SER A 126 5.36 -14.97 2.89
N VAL A 127 4.90 -13.82 2.37
CA VAL A 127 3.74 -13.75 1.45
C VAL A 127 4.17 -14.02 0.00
N GLY A 128 5.38 -13.62 -0.35
CA GLY A 128 5.91 -13.64 -1.71
C GLY A 128 5.25 -12.60 -2.61
N VAL A 129 5.95 -12.21 -3.67
CA VAL A 129 5.60 -11.06 -4.52
C VAL A 129 5.28 -11.52 -5.94
N GLU A 130 4.10 -11.17 -6.45
CA GLU A 130 3.72 -11.46 -7.84
C GLU A 130 4.42 -10.49 -8.80
N LEU A 131 5.33 -11.02 -9.63
CA LEU A 131 6.25 -10.23 -10.45
C LEU A 131 5.53 -9.30 -11.42
N ASN A 132 4.44 -9.78 -12.01
CA ASN A 132 3.76 -9.08 -13.09
C ASN A 132 2.81 -7.98 -12.62
N THR A 133 2.47 -7.94 -11.33
CA THR A 133 1.52 -6.96 -10.78
C THR A 133 2.07 -6.13 -9.63
N ALA A 134 3.13 -6.59 -8.96
CA ALA A 134 3.72 -5.89 -7.83
C ALA A 134 4.20 -4.48 -8.18
N SER A 135 4.10 -3.56 -7.23
CA SER A 135 4.61 -2.20 -7.36
C SER A 135 6.13 -2.17 -7.17
N ALA A 136 6.80 -1.11 -7.65
CA ALA A 136 8.23 -0.93 -7.41
C ALA A 136 8.58 -0.86 -5.90
N PRO A 137 7.80 -0.15 -5.04
CA PRO A 137 8.02 -0.22 -3.59
C PRO A 137 8.00 -1.65 -3.05
N LEU A 138 6.98 -2.45 -3.39
CA LEU A 138 6.90 -3.84 -2.92
C LEU A 138 8.09 -4.70 -3.38
N LEU A 139 8.49 -4.56 -4.65
CA LEU A 139 9.64 -5.27 -5.20
C LEU A 139 10.95 -4.88 -4.51
N SER A 140 11.10 -3.63 -4.04
CA SER A 140 12.33 -3.16 -3.39
C SER A 140 12.59 -3.73 -2.00
N HIS A 141 11.61 -4.44 -1.42
CA HIS A 141 11.77 -5.16 -0.15
C HIS A 141 12.02 -6.67 -0.36
N VAL A 142 12.18 -7.12 -1.61
CA VAL A 142 12.60 -8.49 -1.90
C VAL A 142 14.13 -8.57 -1.81
N GLY A 143 14.63 -9.61 -1.12
CA GLY A 143 16.07 -9.81 -0.93
C GLY A 143 16.81 -9.81 -2.28
N GLY A 144 17.84 -8.97 -2.41
CA GLY A 144 18.60 -8.82 -3.65
C GLY A 144 18.00 -7.82 -4.67
N ILE A 145 16.84 -7.22 -4.41
CA ILE A 145 16.22 -6.19 -5.26
C ILE A 145 16.18 -4.86 -4.51
N GLY A 146 17.08 -3.95 -4.86
CA GLY A 146 17.04 -2.57 -4.35
C GLY A 146 16.07 -1.66 -5.14
N PRO A 147 15.81 -0.43 -4.67
CA PRO A 147 14.84 0.50 -5.28
C PRO A 147 15.04 0.72 -6.79
N LYS A 148 16.28 0.96 -7.23
CA LYS A 148 16.60 1.18 -8.66
C LYS A 148 16.35 -0.08 -9.50
N THR A 149 16.58 -1.27 -8.94
CA THR A 149 16.34 -2.53 -9.65
C THR A 149 14.83 -2.79 -9.74
N ALA A 150 14.08 -2.52 -8.67
CA ALA A 150 12.62 -2.62 -8.66
C ALA A 150 11.96 -1.72 -9.72
N GLU A 151 12.41 -0.47 -9.86
CA GLU A 151 11.95 0.43 -10.93
C GLU A 151 12.21 -0.16 -12.32
N ARG A 152 13.41 -0.71 -12.55
CA ARG A 152 13.76 -1.34 -13.83
C ARG A 152 12.96 -2.60 -14.12
N ILE A 153 12.58 -3.37 -13.11
CA ILE A 153 11.68 -4.53 -13.29
C ILE A 153 10.32 -4.05 -13.80
N VAL A 154 9.77 -2.99 -13.21
CA VAL A 154 8.50 -2.40 -13.66
C VAL A 154 8.64 -1.85 -15.08
N GLU A 155 9.69 -1.08 -15.37
CA GLU A 155 9.96 -0.57 -16.71
C GLU A 155 10.15 -1.69 -17.75
N TYR A 156 10.80 -2.78 -17.36
CA TYR A 156 11.01 -3.93 -18.25
C TYR A 156 9.67 -4.53 -18.64
N ARG A 157 8.75 -4.79 -17.70
CA ARG A 157 7.44 -5.37 -18.03
C ARG A 157 6.52 -4.40 -18.79
N GLU A 158 6.66 -3.10 -18.56
CA GLU A 158 5.93 -2.08 -19.33
C GLU A 158 6.38 -2.04 -20.80
N LYS A 159 7.66 -2.33 -21.08
CA LYS A 159 8.22 -2.32 -22.44
C LYS A 159 8.13 -3.66 -23.17
N ASN A 160 8.38 -4.76 -22.46
CA ASN A 160 8.52 -6.10 -23.06
C ASN A 160 7.30 -6.99 -22.81
N GLY A 161 6.32 -6.54 -22.02
CA GLY A 161 5.20 -7.34 -21.57
C GLY A 161 5.48 -8.13 -20.30
N ALA A 162 4.54 -8.99 -19.90
CA ALA A 162 4.64 -9.78 -18.68
C ALA A 162 5.84 -10.73 -18.73
N PHE A 163 6.50 -10.91 -17.58
CA PHE A 163 7.52 -11.93 -17.39
C PHE A 163 6.88 -13.32 -17.49
N PRO A 164 7.35 -14.19 -18.41
CA PRO A 164 6.81 -15.54 -18.56
C PRO A 164 7.31 -16.49 -17.46
N ASP A 165 8.50 -16.24 -16.92
CA ASP A 165 9.08 -17.00 -15.83
C ASP A 165 10.07 -16.15 -15.02
N ARG A 166 10.56 -16.70 -13.90
CA ARG A 166 11.50 -15.99 -13.02
C ARG A 166 12.85 -15.72 -13.71
N LYS A 167 13.33 -16.62 -14.58
CA LYS A 167 14.67 -16.51 -15.18
C LYS A 167 14.81 -15.29 -16.07
N THR A 168 13.71 -14.83 -16.68
CA THR A 168 13.67 -13.58 -17.45
C THR A 168 14.07 -12.35 -16.61
N LEU A 169 14.04 -12.41 -15.27
CA LEU A 169 14.61 -11.37 -14.40
C LEU A 169 16.10 -11.11 -14.66
N LEU A 170 16.86 -12.09 -15.13
CA LEU A 170 18.29 -11.93 -15.45
C LEU A 170 18.53 -10.99 -16.64
N GLU A 171 17.49 -10.70 -17.43
CA GLU A 171 17.56 -9.72 -18.52
C GLU A 171 17.40 -8.27 -18.00
N VAL A 172 16.95 -8.10 -16.76
CA VAL A 172 16.77 -6.78 -16.15
C VAL A 172 18.13 -6.22 -15.74
N LYS A 173 18.46 -5.04 -16.29
CA LYS A 173 19.72 -4.36 -16.01
C LYS A 173 19.95 -4.12 -14.51
N GLY A 174 21.03 -4.68 -13.98
CA GLY A 174 21.41 -4.56 -12.57
C GLY A 174 20.90 -5.69 -11.68
N LEU A 175 20.20 -6.68 -12.24
CA LEU A 175 19.83 -7.93 -11.56
C LEU A 175 20.78 -9.04 -12.03
N GLY A 176 21.89 -9.21 -11.31
CA GLY A 176 22.87 -10.26 -11.60
C GLY A 176 22.50 -11.62 -11.00
N PRO A 177 23.29 -12.68 -11.29
CA PRO A 177 23.01 -14.04 -10.82
C PRO A 177 22.85 -14.15 -9.29
N LYS A 178 23.64 -13.40 -8.52
CA LYS A 178 23.54 -13.43 -7.05
C LYS A 178 22.27 -12.75 -6.53
N ALA A 179 21.91 -11.62 -7.11
CA ALA A 179 20.65 -10.93 -6.78
C ALA A 179 19.44 -11.80 -7.14
N PHE A 180 19.51 -12.49 -8.29
CA PHE A 180 18.51 -13.46 -8.70
C PHE A 180 18.38 -14.62 -7.71
N GLU A 181 19.49 -15.21 -7.28
CA GLU A 181 19.50 -16.31 -6.30
C GLU A 181 18.78 -15.91 -4.99
N LEU A 182 19.02 -14.70 -4.50
CA LEU A 182 18.37 -14.17 -3.30
C LEU A 182 16.87 -13.89 -3.51
N ALA A 183 16.49 -13.36 -4.68
CA ALA A 183 15.12 -12.94 -4.94
C ALA A 183 14.19 -14.08 -5.40
N ALA A 184 14.72 -15.06 -6.13
CA ALA A 184 13.92 -16.03 -6.89
C ALA A 184 13.02 -16.90 -6.00
N GLY A 185 13.37 -17.10 -4.73
CA GLY A 185 12.56 -17.83 -3.76
C GLY A 185 11.27 -17.10 -3.37
N PHE A 186 11.28 -15.77 -3.39
CA PHE A 186 10.18 -14.93 -2.91
C PHE A 186 9.31 -14.37 -4.04
N ILE A 187 9.76 -14.47 -5.29
CA ILE A 187 9.02 -13.98 -6.45
C ILE A 187 8.08 -15.06 -6.99
N ARG A 188 6.88 -14.69 -7.39
CA ARG A 188 5.89 -15.55 -8.05
C ARG A 188 5.62 -15.02 -9.46
N VAL A 189 5.34 -15.93 -10.38
CA VAL A 189 4.89 -15.63 -11.74
C VAL A 189 3.66 -16.50 -11.95
N ARG A 190 2.50 -15.87 -12.16
CA ARG A 190 1.22 -16.53 -12.44
C ARG A 190 0.76 -16.33 -13.87
#